data_AF-A0A3C1PJ26-F1
#
_entry.id   AF-A0A3C1PJ26-F1
#
_cell.length_a   1.000
_cell.length_b   1.000
_cell.length_c   1.000
_cell.angle_alpha   90.00
_cell.angle_beta   90.00
_cell.angle_gamma   90.00
#
_symmetry.space_group_name_H-M   'P 1'
#
loop_
_entity.id
_entity.type
_entity.pdbx_description
1 polymer ?
#
loop_
_entity_poly.entity_id
_entity_poly.type
_entity_poly.pdbx_seq_one_letter_code
_entity_poly.pdbx_strand_id
1 'polypeptide(L)'
;MKSLPTKAISEKGIDYSLLENIDKKIKFSKIPIEDTFKAPNLIVWENIGENNFPMFFNDSSFSFKRRIISIKSLDNDIELLNNVLSSFNTNYLFYKFYFLTTSGETLINRNNTFLLKDLRNIPFVTENIYSAYDKKIISDVINYLEDFFIRGENSKAVKPIQQNKFEETISNYGQEFANV
;
A
#
# COMPACT_ATOMS: atom_id res chain seq x y z
N MET A 1 21.90 -13.23 -13.01
CA MET A 1 20.79 -13.00 -12.07
C MET A 1 19.48 -13.16 -12.84
N LYS A 2 18.47 -13.82 -12.25
CA LYS A 2 17.12 -13.89 -12.83
C LYS A 2 16.35 -12.59 -12.56
N SER A 3 15.27 -12.35 -13.29
CA SER A 3 14.40 -11.19 -13.14
C SER A 3 12.97 -11.58 -12.82
N LEU A 4 12.30 -10.76 -12.01
CA LEU A 4 10.87 -10.89 -11.71
C LEU A 4 10.03 -10.29 -12.85
N PRO A 5 9.26 -11.09 -13.61
CA PRO A 5 8.26 -10.58 -14.54
C PRO A 5 6.98 -10.16 -13.80
N THR A 6 6.16 -9.31 -14.41
CA THR A 6 4.89 -8.83 -13.82
C THR A 6 3.92 -9.96 -13.44
N LYS A 7 3.92 -11.06 -14.20
CA LYS A 7 3.07 -12.23 -13.93
C LYS A 7 3.47 -13.03 -12.67
N ALA A 8 4.67 -12.80 -12.15
CA ALA A 8 5.22 -13.53 -11.02
C ALA A 8 4.97 -12.83 -9.68
N ILE A 9 4.21 -11.73 -9.66
CA ILE A 9 3.87 -11.01 -8.44
C ILE A 9 2.38 -10.73 -8.40
N SER A 10 1.79 -10.88 -7.22
CA SER A 10 0.40 -10.52 -6.92
C SER A 10 0.31 -10.05 -5.47
N GLU A 11 -0.86 -9.60 -5.04
CA GLU A 11 -1.11 -9.29 -3.64
C GLU A 11 -0.83 -10.46 -2.69
N LYS A 12 -0.95 -11.70 -3.19
CA LYS A 12 -0.71 -12.91 -2.39
C LYS A 12 0.76 -13.26 -2.20
N GLY A 13 1.66 -12.66 -2.99
CA GLY A 13 3.08 -12.98 -2.94
C GLY A 13 3.76 -13.03 -4.29
N ILE A 14 5.00 -13.51 -4.24
CA ILE A 14 5.91 -13.67 -5.36
C ILE A 14 6.05 -15.16 -5.69
N ASP A 15 5.84 -15.51 -6.96
CA ASP A 15 6.10 -16.84 -7.48
C ASP A 15 7.53 -16.92 -8.06
N TYR A 16 8.45 -17.44 -7.25
CA TYR A 16 9.85 -17.59 -7.61
C TYR A 16 10.09 -18.58 -8.77
N SER A 17 9.15 -19.49 -9.05
CA SER A 17 9.27 -20.44 -10.16
C SER A 17 9.17 -19.75 -11.52
N LEU A 18 8.50 -18.60 -11.56
CA LEU A 18 8.29 -17.78 -12.76
C LEU A 18 9.41 -16.76 -13.01
N LEU A 19 10.50 -16.81 -12.24
CA LEU A 19 11.67 -15.96 -12.48
C LEU A 19 12.34 -16.29 -13.82
N GLU A 20 12.54 -15.27 -14.64
CA GLU A 20 13.04 -15.39 -16.01
C GLU A 20 14.51 -14.95 -16.12
N ASN A 21 15.23 -15.47 -17.10
CA ASN A 21 16.57 -14.96 -17.41
C ASN A 21 16.45 -13.56 -18.05
N ILE A 22 17.36 -12.66 -17.68
CA ILE A 22 17.47 -11.35 -18.34
C ILE A 22 18.01 -11.58 -19.76
N ASP A 23 17.27 -11.14 -20.77
CA ASP A 23 17.75 -11.15 -22.15
C ASP A 23 19.01 -10.28 -22.27
N LYS A 24 20.09 -10.85 -22.81
CA LYS A 24 21.39 -10.18 -23.04
C LYS A 24 21.27 -8.95 -23.95
N LYS A 25 20.19 -8.83 -24.72
CA LYS A 25 19.90 -7.67 -25.57
C LYS A 25 19.36 -6.46 -24.80
N ILE A 26 18.93 -6.63 -23.55
CA ILE A 26 18.39 -5.55 -22.73
C ILE A 26 19.52 -4.58 -22.38
N LYS A 27 19.36 -3.32 -22.79
CA LYS A 27 20.23 -2.22 -22.39
C LYS A 27 19.63 -1.51 -21.19
N PHE A 28 20.45 -1.32 -20.16
CA PHE A 28 20.07 -0.51 -19.01
C PHE A 28 20.26 0.97 -19.35
N SER A 29 19.24 1.79 -19.09
CA SER A 29 19.35 3.26 -19.25
C SER A 29 20.19 3.89 -18.15
N LYS A 30 20.25 3.26 -16.97
CA LYS A 30 21.11 3.60 -15.84
C LYS A 30 21.55 2.30 -15.16
N ILE A 31 22.78 2.29 -14.65
CA ILE A 31 23.28 1.15 -13.87
C ILE A 31 22.60 1.20 -12.49
N PRO A 32 21.78 0.19 -12.14
CA PRO A 32 21.14 0.12 -10.84
C PRO A 32 22.17 -0.21 -9.74
N ILE A 33 21.90 0.21 -8.51
CA ILE A 33 22.70 -0.15 -7.34
C ILE A 33 22.47 -1.64 -7.07
N GLU A 34 23.53 -2.45 -7.12
CA GLU A 34 23.46 -3.91 -7.02
C GLU A 34 22.75 -4.37 -5.74
N ASP A 35 22.99 -3.70 -4.62
CA ASP A 35 22.41 -4.04 -3.31
C ASP A 35 20.88 -3.95 -3.30
N THR A 36 20.28 -3.21 -4.23
CA THR A 36 18.81 -3.16 -4.42
C THR A 36 18.23 -4.55 -4.70
N PHE A 37 19.00 -5.42 -5.34
CA PHE A 37 18.58 -6.77 -5.78
C PHE A 37 19.07 -7.88 -4.85
N LYS A 38 19.84 -7.55 -3.81
CA LYS A 38 20.40 -8.54 -2.88
C LYS A 38 19.50 -8.73 -1.68
N ALA A 39 19.14 -9.98 -1.44
CA ALA A 39 18.52 -10.42 -0.19
C ALA A 39 19.51 -10.33 1.01
N PRO A 40 19.02 -10.35 2.27
CA PRO A 40 17.62 -10.20 2.66
C PRO A 40 17.11 -8.78 2.40
N ASN A 41 15.84 -8.67 2.00
CA ASN A 41 15.13 -7.39 1.81
C ASN A 41 13.61 -7.61 1.87
N LEU A 42 12.85 -6.52 1.91
CA LEU A 42 11.40 -6.53 1.63
C LEU A 42 11.19 -6.09 0.20
N ILE A 43 10.36 -6.82 -0.53
CA ILE A 43 9.93 -6.49 -1.87
C ILE A 43 8.54 -5.90 -1.79
N VAL A 44 8.40 -4.66 -2.26
CA VAL A 44 7.14 -3.92 -2.28
C VAL A 44 6.70 -3.78 -3.73
N TRP A 45 5.52 -4.30 -4.05
CA TRP A 45 4.85 -3.97 -5.31
C TRP A 45 4.24 -2.57 -5.16
N GLU A 46 4.52 -1.64 -6.09
CA GLU A 46 3.98 -0.27 -6.06
C GLU A 46 2.48 -0.25 -6.40
N ASN A 47 1.67 -0.95 -5.60
CA ASN A 47 0.24 -1.11 -5.73
C ASN A 47 -0.36 -1.23 -4.32
N ILE A 48 -1.52 -0.63 -4.09
CA ILE A 48 -2.33 -0.81 -2.89
C ILE A 48 -3.25 -2.00 -3.19
N GLY A 49 -3.05 -3.10 -2.47
CA GLY A 49 -3.86 -4.31 -2.64
C GLY A 49 -5.32 -4.05 -2.29
N GLU A 50 -6.16 -5.08 -2.44
CA GLU A 50 -7.54 -5.01 -1.98
C GLU A 50 -7.60 -5.19 -0.46
N ASN A 51 -6.90 -6.22 0.04
CA ASN A 51 -6.98 -6.68 1.42
C ASN A 51 -5.68 -6.49 2.22
N ASN A 52 -4.53 -6.41 1.53
CA ASN A 52 -3.23 -6.27 2.16
C ASN A 52 -2.31 -5.34 1.37
N PHE A 53 -1.31 -4.78 2.05
CA PHE A 53 -0.22 -4.09 1.37
C PHE A 53 0.73 -5.12 0.77
N PRO A 54 0.97 -5.14 -0.56
CA PRO A 54 1.78 -6.15 -1.23
C PRO A 54 3.27 -5.93 -0.97
N MET A 55 3.68 -6.20 0.27
CA MET A 55 5.04 -6.19 0.78
C MET A 55 5.39 -7.60 1.25
N PHE A 56 6.53 -8.10 0.82
CA PHE A 56 6.93 -9.48 1.05
C PHE A 56 8.35 -9.54 1.56
N PHE A 57 8.59 -10.31 2.61
CA PHE A 57 9.95 -10.69 2.98
C PHE A 57 10.56 -11.58 1.90
N ASN A 58 11.81 -11.31 1.55
CA ASN A 58 12.52 -12.00 0.49
C ASN A 58 13.93 -12.39 0.94
N ASP A 59 14.24 -13.68 0.78
CA ASP A 59 15.52 -14.31 1.05
C ASP A 59 16.34 -14.61 -0.23
N SER A 60 15.77 -14.31 -1.40
CA SER A 60 16.30 -14.69 -2.71
C SER A 60 16.74 -13.47 -3.53
N SER A 61 17.95 -13.49 -4.09
CA SER A 61 18.45 -12.35 -4.86
C SER A 61 18.04 -12.42 -6.34
N PHE A 62 17.26 -11.45 -6.82
CA PHE A 62 16.79 -11.34 -8.20
C PHE A 62 16.60 -9.87 -8.61
N SER A 63 16.65 -9.60 -9.92
CA SER A 63 16.40 -8.26 -10.46
C SER A 63 14.92 -8.03 -10.69
N PHE A 64 14.50 -6.77 -10.76
CA PHE A 64 13.14 -6.41 -11.09
C PHE A 64 13.09 -5.09 -11.86
N LYS A 65 11.97 -4.85 -12.53
CA LYS A 65 11.73 -3.64 -13.34
C LYS A 65 11.02 -2.57 -12.49
N ARG A 66 10.59 -1.49 -13.16
CA ARG A 66 9.75 -0.43 -12.56
C ARG A 66 8.55 -1.01 -11.82
N ARG A 67 8.05 -0.26 -10.84
CA ARG A 67 6.91 -0.61 -9.97
C ARG A 67 7.18 -1.69 -8.92
N ILE A 68 8.46 -1.96 -8.66
CA ILE A 68 8.89 -2.81 -7.56
C ILE A 68 9.97 -2.05 -6.79
N ILE A 69 9.79 -1.94 -5.48
CA ILE A 69 10.71 -1.29 -4.56
C ILE A 69 11.33 -2.37 -3.67
N SER A 70 12.61 -2.20 -3.34
CA SER A 70 13.29 -3.01 -2.34
C SER A 70 13.61 -2.15 -1.11
N ILE A 71 13.23 -2.64 0.07
CA ILE A 71 13.60 -2.07 1.36
C ILE A 71 14.62 -3.01 1.99
N LYS A 72 15.83 -2.50 2.23
CA LYS A 72 16.94 -3.27 2.77
C LYS A 72 17.44 -2.63 4.05
N SER A 73 17.73 -3.45 5.05
CA SER A 73 18.47 -3.01 6.25
C SER A 73 19.96 -2.94 5.90
N LEU A 74 20.63 -1.86 6.31
CA LEU A 74 22.06 -1.64 6.04
C LEU A 74 22.92 -2.80 6.56
N ASP A 75 22.54 -3.34 7.72
CA ASP A 75 23.25 -4.43 8.39
C ASP A 75 22.60 -5.81 8.16
N ASN A 76 21.67 -5.92 7.20
CA ASN A 76 20.85 -7.11 6.97
C ASN A 76 20.06 -7.58 8.20
N ASP A 77 19.62 -6.64 9.03
CA ASP A 77 18.78 -6.92 10.21
C ASP A 77 17.41 -7.46 9.78
N ILE A 78 17.24 -8.78 9.91
CA ILE A 78 16.01 -9.50 9.56
C ILE A 78 14.87 -9.17 10.53
N GLU A 79 15.18 -8.93 11.81
CA GLU A 79 14.17 -8.60 12.81
C GLU A 79 13.54 -7.25 12.49
N LEU A 80 14.35 -6.25 12.15
CA LEU A 80 13.87 -4.95 11.69
C LEU A 80 12.97 -5.07 10.45
N LEU A 81 13.37 -5.86 9.45
CA LEU A 81 12.56 -6.07 8.24
C LEU A 81 11.22 -6.74 8.58
N ASN A 82 11.22 -7.72 9.48
CA ASN A 82 9.99 -8.39 9.94
C ASN A 82 9.09 -7.45 10.74
N ASN A 83 9.66 -6.57 11.57
CA ASN A 83 8.91 -5.55 12.29
C ASN A 83 8.25 -4.55 11.33
N VAL A 84 8.96 -4.14 10.28
CA VAL A 84 8.39 -3.30 9.22
C VAL A 84 7.23 -4.01 8.53
N LEU A 85 7.43 -5.26 8.09
CA LEU A 85 6.38 -6.05 7.45
C LEU A 85 5.16 -6.24 8.36
N SER A 86 5.37 -6.55 9.64
CA SER A 86 4.31 -6.75 10.61
C SER A 86 3.50 -5.47 10.86
N SER A 87 4.17 -4.31 10.94
CA SER A 87 3.52 -3.00 11.01
C SER A 87 2.58 -2.78 9.83
N PHE A 88 3.05 -3.01 8.60
CA PHE A 88 2.25 -2.84 7.38
C PHE A 88 1.03 -3.76 7.33
N ASN A 89 1.18 -5.01 7.74
CA ASN A 89 0.08 -5.96 7.78
C ASN A 89 -0.96 -5.61 8.86
N THR A 90 -0.48 -5.24 10.05
CA THR A 90 -1.36 -4.92 11.20
C THR A 90 -2.14 -3.62 10.99
N ASN A 91 -1.50 -2.62 10.40
CA ASN A 91 -2.05 -1.28 10.21
C ASN A 91 -2.45 -1.02 8.74
N TYR A 92 -2.79 -2.06 7.98
CA TYR A 92 -3.03 -1.95 6.55
C TYR A 92 -4.07 -0.87 6.19
N LEU A 93 -5.20 -0.83 6.89
CA LEU A 93 -6.25 0.16 6.64
C LEU A 93 -5.74 1.59 6.82
N PHE A 94 -4.88 1.83 7.81
CA PHE A 94 -4.26 3.14 7.98
C PHE A 94 -3.36 3.49 6.79
N TYR A 95 -2.50 2.57 6.36
CA TYR A 95 -1.62 2.82 5.22
C TYR A 95 -2.39 3.02 3.92
N LYS A 96 -3.43 2.24 3.70
CA LYS A 96 -4.39 2.43 2.59
C LYS A 96 -5.00 3.83 2.64
N PHE A 97 -5.54 4.23 3.78
CA PHE A 97 -6.07 5.57 4.01
C PHE A 97 -5.04 6.68 3.75
N TYR A 98 -3.81 6.52 4.25
CA TYR A 98 -2.73 7.48 4.04
C TYR A 98 -2.46 7.66 2.55
N PHE A 99 -2.22 6.58 1.80
CA PHE A 99 -1.98 6.69 0.36
C PHE A 99 -3.18 7.28 -0.38
N LEU A 100 -4.41 6.87 -0.05
CA LEU A 100 -5.63 7.42 -0.66
C LEU A 100 -5.75 8.94 -0.48
N THR A 101 -5.25 9.50 0.63
CA THR A 101 -5.40 10.91 0.98
C THR A 101 -4.19 11.77 0.60
N THR A 102 -3.00 11.18 0.47
CA THR A 102 -1.75 11.94 0.24
C THR A 102 -1.08 11.67 -1.11
N SER A 103 -1.31 10.51 -1.73
CA SER A 103 -0.65 10.15 -2.99
C SER A 103 -1.35 10.82 -4.17
N GLY A 104 -0.55 11.51 -4.98
CA GLY A 104 -1.02 12.12 -6.21
C GLY A 104 -1.21 11.14 -7.38
N GLU A 105 -0.94 9.85 -7.22
CA GLU A 105 -1.18 8.84 -8.26
C GLU A 105 -2.30 7.86 -7.92
N THR A 106 -2.68 7.79 -6.64
CA THR A 106 -3.66 6.83 -6.17
C THR A 106 -5.05 7.19 -6.69
N LEU A 107 -5.76 6.18 -7.20
CA LEU A 107 -7.07 6.27 -7.84
C LEU A 107 -7.14 7.13 -9.13
N ILE A 108 -6.02 7.70 -9.58
CA ILE A 108 -5.94 8.31 -10.91
C ILE A 108 -6.03 7.21 -11.97
N ASN A 109 -6.92 7.38 -12.95
CA ASN A 109 -7.24 6.36 -13.96
C ASN A 109 -7.60 4.99 -13.36
N ARG A 110 -8.23 4.96 -12.17
CA ARG A 110 -8.59 3.74 -11.42
C ARG A 110 -7.40 2.85 -11.06
N ASN A 111 -6.21 3.43 -10.98
CA ASN A 111 -5.00 2.72 -10.65
C ASN A 111 -4.72 2.84 -9.15
N ASN A 112 -4.44 1.72 -8.49
CA ASN A 112 -4.15 1.69 -7.05
C ASN A 112 -2.66 1.91 -6.76
N THR A 113 -1.93 2.63 -7.62
CA THR A 113 -0.48 2.84 -7.45
C THR A 113 -0.18 4.00 -6.51
N PHE A 114 1.03 4.01 -5.98
CA PHE A 114 1.60 5.10 -5.19
C PHE A 114 3.01 5.42 -5.68
N LEU A 115 3.50 6.62 -5.40
CA LEU A 115 4.87 7.00 -5.76
C LEU A 115 5.86 6.56 -4.68
N LEU A 116 7.10 6.29 -5.09
CA LEU A 116 8.20 6.03 -4.15
C LEU A 116 8.37 7.15 -3.10
N LYS A 117 8.11 8.42 -3.48
CA LYS A 117 8.15 9.54 -2.53
C LYS A 117 7.09 9.41 -1.42
N ASP A 118 5.93 8.83 -1.74
CA ASP A 118 4.83 8.67 -0.79
C ASP A 118 5.19 7.57 0.22
N LEU A 119 5.75 6.45 -0.26
CA LEU A 119 6.28 5.40 0.61
C LEU A 119 7.41 5.89 1.52
N ARG A 120 8.27 6.79 1.03
CA ARG A 120 9.37 7.37 1.83
C ARG A 120 8.89 8.32 2.93
N ASN A 121 7.73 8.94 2.75
CA ASN A 121 7.18 9.92 3.68
C ASN A 121 6.17 9.30 4.67
N ILE A 122 5.87 8.01 4.52
CA ILE A 122 4.85 7.36 5.33
C ILE A 122 5.34 7.23 6.78
N PRO A 123 4.47 7.54 7.77
CA PRO A 123 4.83 7.33 9.16
C PRO A 123 4.91 5.84 9.49
N PHE A 124 5.91 5.46 10.28
CA PHE A 124 6.03 4.10 10.80
C PHE A 124 5.16 3.95 12.06
N VAL A 125 4.27 2.94 12.09
CA VAL A 125 3.25 2.81 13.13
C VAL A 125 3.47 1.51 13.92
N THR A 126 4.11 1.62 15.08
CA THR A 126 4.41 0.46 15.94
C THR A 126 3.34 0.15 16.97
N GLU A 127 2.45 1.09 17.25
CA GLU A 127 1.43 0.98 18.30
C GLU A 127 0.05 1.34 17.74
N ASN A 128 -1.00 0.72 18.27
CA ASN A 128 -2.37 1.08 17.93
C ASN A 128 -2.76 2.39 18.64
N ILE A 129 -2.33 3.49 18.06
CA ILE A 129 -2.58 4.86 18.54
C ILE A 129 -3.97 5.39 18.17
N TYR A 130 -4.75 4.62 17.39
CA TYR A 130 -6.03 5.06 16.85
C TYR A 130 -7.18 4.81 17.81
N SER A 131 -7.93 5.86 18.11
CA SER A 131 -9.19 5.79 18.81
C SER A 131 -10.23 5.00 18.00
N ALA A 132 -11.37 4.69 18.63
CA ALA A 132 -12.51 4.11 17.92
C ALA A 132 -13.03 5.05 16.80
N TYR A 133 -12.91 6.36 16.98
CA TYR A 133 -13.35 7.37 16.01
C TYR A 133 -12.39 7.49 14.84
N ASP A 134 -11.09 7.45 15.07
CA ASP A 134 -10.08 7.42 13.99
C ASP A 134 -10.33 6.23 13.05
N LYS A 135 -10.63 5.06 13.62
CA LYS A 135 -10.95 3.86 12.86
C LYS A 135 -12.23 4.02 12.03
N LYS A 136 -13.24 4.71 12.55
CA LYS A 136 -14.46 5.04 11.79
C LYS A 136 -14.14 5.99 10.64
N ILE A 137 -13.34 7.04 10.87
CA ILE A 137 -12.94 8.00 9.83
C ILE A 137 -12.12 7.30 8.73
N ILE A 138 -11.13 6.49 9.11
CA ILE A 138 -10.32 5.70 8.17
C ILE A 138 -11.23 4.81 7.32
N SER A 139 -12.15 4.08 7.95
CA SER A 139 -13.11 3.23 7.27
C SER A 139 -14.00 4.01 6.30
N ASP A 140 -14.55 5.14 6.73
CA ASP A 140 -15.45 5.94 5.90
C ASP A 140 -14.71 6.55 4.72
N VAL A 141 -13.51 7.10 4.91
CA VAL A 141 -12.71 7.63 3.81
C VAL A 141 -12.39 6.53 2.81
N ILE A 142 -11.92 5.35 3.23
CA ILE A 142 -11.69 4.23 2.31
C ILE A 142 -12.98 3.89 1.55
N ASN A 143 -14.08 3.69 2.28
CA ASN A 143 -15.33 3.19 1.70
C ASN A 143 -16.04 4.18 0.77
N TYR A 144 -15.97 5.47 1.05
CA TYR A 144 -16.66 6.50 0.29
C TYR A 144 -15.77 7.11 -0.80
N LEU A 145 -14.48 7.34 -0.51
CA LEU A 145 -13.55 7.90 -1.49
C LEU A 145 -13.30 6.89 -2.62
N GLU A 146 -13.02 5.63 -2.30
CA GLU A 146 -12.82 4.61 -3.34
C GLU A 146 -14.07 4.43 -4.21
N ASP A 147 -15.26 4.37 -3.59
CA ASP A 147 -16.51 4.25 -4.33
C ASP A 147 -16.76 5.47 -5.23
N PHE A 148 -16.41 6.67 -4.77
CA PHE A 148 -16.50 7.89 -5.56
C PHE A 148 -15.56 7.87 -6.77
N PHE A 149 -14.31 7.47 -6.61
CA PHE A 149 -13.38 7.37 -7.74
C PHE A 149 -13.79 6.30 -8.77
N ILE A 150 -14.39 5.20 -8.32
CA ILE A 150 -14.83 4.12 -9.21
C ILE A 150 -16.11 4.52 -9.97
N ARG A 151 -17.11 5.08 -9.26
CA ARG A 151 -18.48 5.27 -9.76
C ARG A 151 -18.85 6.72 -10.09
N GLY A 152 -18.02 7.69 -9.72
CA GLY A 152 -18.28 9.12 -9.90
C GLY A 152 -19.61 9.55 -9.28
N GLU A 153 -20.45 10.22 -10.06
CA GLU A 153 -21.78 10.71 -9.66
C GLU A 153 -22.76 9.59 -9.25
N ASN A 154 -22.48 8.33 -9.61
CA ASN A 154 -23.30 7.19 -9.19
C ASN A 154 -22.91 6.63 -7.81
N SER A 155 -21.86 7.20 -7.19
CA SER A 155 -21.35 6.78 -5.89
C SER A 155 -22.35 6.97 -4.76
N LYS A 156 -22.22 6.18 -3.70
CA LYS A 156 -22.91 6.43 -2.43
C LYS A 156 -22.45 7.74 -1.75
N ALA A 157 -21.28 8.26 -2.07
CA ALA A 157 -20.73 9.49 -1.47
C ALA A 157 -21.52 10.76 -1.83
N VAL A 158 -22.16 10.78 -3.01
CA VAL A 158 -22.95 11.93 -3.48
C VAL A 158 -24.45 11.74 -3.26
N LYS A 159 -24.87 10.58 -2.72
CA LYS A 159 -26.27 10.29 -2.44
C LYS A 159 -26.65 10.83 -1.06
N PRO A 160 -27.88 11.33 -0.90
CA PRO A 160 -28.34 11.77 0.41
C PRO A 160 -28.38 10.57 1.37
N ILE A 161 -28.09 10.85 2.64
CA ILE A 161 -28.26 9.87 3.71
C ILE A 161 -29.76 9.59 3.83
N GLN A 162 -30.13 8.31 3.92
CA GLN A 162 -31.53 7.92 4.10
C GLN A 162 -32.05 8.43 5.44
N GLN A 163 -33.28 8.95 5.48
CA GLN A 163 -33.86 9.60 6.67
C GLN A 163 -33.79 8.72 7.93
N ASN A 164 -34.01 7.41 7.78
CA ASN A 164 -33.95 6.43 8.88
C ASN A 164 -32.54 6.12 9.37
N LYS A 165 -31.49 6.57 8.67
CA LYS A 165 -30.08 6.40 9.02
C LYS A 165 -29.38 7.72 9.35
N PHE A 166 -30.08 8.85 9.21
CA PHE A 166 -29.50 10.17 9.32
C PHE A 166 -28.90 10.41 10.72
N GLU A 167 -29.70 10.19 11.76
CA GLU A 167 -29.28 10.40 13.15
C GLU A 167 -28.13 9.47 13.55
N GLU A 168 -28.21 8.18 13.20
CA GLU A 168 -27.12 7.22 13.43
C GLU A 168 -25.82 7.65 12.74
N THR A 169 -25.91 8.08 11.48
CA THR A 169 -24.73 8.48 10.69
C THR A 169 -24.08 9.72 11.27
N ILE A 170 -24.87 10.75 11.61
CA ILE A 170 -24.34 12.04 12.10
C ILE A 170 -23.92 11.97 13.57
N SER A 171 -24.65 11.24 14.42
CA SER A 171 -24.32 11.10 15.85
C SER A 171 -22.94 10.50 16.09
N ASN A 172 -22.50 9.59 15.22
CA ASN A 172 -21.15 9.03 15.25
C ASN A 172 -20.04 10.10 15.21
N TYR A 173 -20.29 11.21 14.51
CA TYR A 173 -19.35 12.34 14.39
C TYR A 173 -19.64 13.42 15.44
N GLY A 174 -20.92 13.65 15.74
CA GLY A 174 -21.34 14.64 16.73
C GLY A 174 -20.75 14.37 18.12
N GLN A 175 -20.70 13.11 18.56
CA GLN A 175 -20.18 12.75 19.89
C GLN A 175 -18.70 13.10 20.11
N GLU A 176 -17.88 13.03 19.06
CA GLU A 176 -16.44 13.28 19.16
C GLU A 176 -16.09 14.75 18.89
N PHE A 177 -16.77 15.38 17.92
CA PHE A 177 -16.38 16.70 17.41
C PHE A 177 -17.28 17.85 17.87
N ALA A 178 -18.44 17.55 18.46
CA ALA A 178 -19.28 18.54 19.11
C ALA A 178 -19.31 18.23 20.61
N ASN A 179 -18.67 19.09 21.42
CA ASN A 179 -18.88 19.10 22.86
C ASN A 179 -20.36 19.44 23.12
N VAL A 180 -21.19 18.42 23.36
CA VAL A 180 -22.56 18.58 23.87
C VAL A 180 -22.62 17.96 25.26
#